data_AF-A0A3N5R6C0-F1
#
_entry.id   AF-A0A3N5R6C0-F1
#
_cell.length_a   1.000
_cell.length_b   1.000
_cell.length_c   1.000
_cell.angle_alpha   90.00
_cell.angle_beta   90.00
_cell.angle_gamma   90.00
#
_symmetry.space_group_name_H-M   'P 1'
#
loop_
_entity.id
_entity.type
_entity.pdbx_description
1 polymer ?
#
loop_
_entity_poly.entity_id
_entity_poly.type
_entity_poly.pdbx_seq_one_letter_code
_entity_poly.pdbx_strand_id
1 'polypeptide(L)'
;MSLDWLVQTILHSLKDVQTELERGESPTRLGLRRPARLPVLAALYKGLNRPLVLLTERADQALVLADELGMWLPDVPRLLFPEP
;
A
#
# COMPACT_ATOMS: atom_id res chain seq x y z
N MET A 1 0.23 10.91 -15.73
CA MET A 1 1.69 10.88 -15.49
C MET A 1 1.99 9.61 -14.74
N SER A 2 2.92 8.77 -15.21
CA SER A 2 3.20 7.49 -14.57
C SER A 2 3.98 7.72 -13.27
N LEU A 3 3.39 7.34 -12.13
CA LEU A 3 4.04 7.32 -10.81
C LEU A 3 4.89 6.06 -10.62
N ASP A 4 5.02 5.21 -11.65
CA ASP A 4 5.65 3.91 -11.54
C ASP A 4 7.11 3.99 -11.13
N TRP A 5 7.86 4.98 -11.63
CA TRP A 5 9.28 5.16 -11.25
C TRP A 5 9.46 5.42 -9.74
N LEU A 6 8.52 6.15 -9.12
CA LEU A 6 8.54 6.45 -7.70
C LEU A 6 8.17 5.20 -6.89
N VAL A 7 7.14 4.48 -7.34
CA VAL A 7 6.74 3.21 -6.74
C VAL A 7 7.90 2.20 -6.79
N GLN A 8 8.61 2.12 -7.91
CA GLN A 8 9.80 1.27 -8.04
C GLN A 8 10.91 1.73 -7.09
N THR A 9 11.22 3.03 -7.03
CA THR A 9 12.23 3.56 -6.11
C THR A 9 11.92 3.19 -4.65
N ILE A 10 10.67 3.36 -4.23
CA ILE A 10 10.23 3.02 -2.88
C ILE A 10 10.35 1.52 -2.61
N LEU A 11 9.94 0.68 -3.56
CA LEU A 11 10.07 -0.77 -3.44
C LEU A 11 11.53 -1.17 -3.20
N HIS A 12 12.47 -0.59 -3.95
CA HIS A 12 13.89 -0.84 -3.76
C HIS A 12 14.39 -0.42 -2.37
N SER A 13 13.83 0.63 -1.76
CA SER A 13 14.15 1.05 -0.40
C SER A 13 13.52 0.18 0.69
N LEU A 14 12.52 -0.63 0.37
CA LEU A 14 11.77 -1.46 1.31
C LEU A 14 12.19 -2.94 1.34
N LYS A 15 13.36 -3.28 0.77
CA LYS A 15 13.82 -4.68 0.65
C LYS A 15 13.83 -5.45 1.96
N ASP A 16 14.26 -4.82 3.05
CA ASP A 16 14.33 -5.47 4.37
C ASP A 16 12.92 -5.80 4.87
N VAL A 17 12.01 -4.83 4.78
CA VAL A 17 10.58 -5.00 5.14
C VAL A 17 9.92 -6.07 4.28
N GLN A 18 10.21 -6.10 2.97
CA GLN A 18 9.70 -7.13 2.07
C GLN A 18 10.17 -8.53 2.51
N THR A 19 11.45 -8.67 2.84
CA THR A 19 12.05 -9.94 3.26
C THR A 19 11.43 -10.44 4.57
N GLU A 20 11.23 -9.55 5.56
CA GLU A 20 10.52 -9.88 6.80
C GLU A 20 9.10 -10.38 6.52
N LEU A 21 8.36 -9.67 5.65
CA LEU A 21 6.99 -9.99 5.27
C LEU A 21 6.85 -11.28 4.45
N GLU A 22 7.88 -11.68 3.70
CA GLU A 22 7.94 -12.95 2.97
C GLU A 22 8.20 -14.13 3.91
N ARG A 23 8.92 -13.91 5.02
CA ARG A 23 9.15 -14.91 6.08
C ARG A 23 7.95 -15.09 7.01
N GLY A 24 6.90 -14.29 6.85
CA GLY A 24 5.75 -14.29 7.76
C GLY A 24 6.04 -13.60 9.09
N GLU A 25 7.14 -12.85 9.18
CA GLU A 25 7.45 -12.04 10.35
C GLU A 25 6.59 -10.78 10.33
N SER A 26 6.26 -10.26 11.52
CA SER A 26 5.56 -8.99 11.64
C SER A 26 6.59 -7.87 11.58
N PRO A 27 6.65 -7.06 10.49
CA PRO A 27 7.63 -6.01 10.39
C PRO A 27 7.44 -4.98 11.49
N THR A 28 8.54 -4.36 11.89
CA THR A 28 8.50 -3.24 12.84
C THR A 28 7.59 -2.13 12.30
N ARG A 29 6.86 -1.45 13.19
CA ARG A 29 5.99 -0.31 12.81
C ARG A 29 6.79 0.71 12.00
N LEU A 30 6.44 0.86 10.71
CA LEU A 30 7.23 1.64 9.75
C LEU A 30 7.25 3.16 10.01
N GLY A 31 6.44 3.69 10.94
CA GLY A 31 6.47 5.11 11.32
C GLY A 31 6.15 6.09 10.17
N LEU A 32 5.46 5.63 9.12
CA LEU A 32 5.27 6.40 7.90
C LEU A 32 4.43 7.65 8.12
N ARG A 33 4.94 8.78 7.61
CA ARG A 33 4.17 10.03 7.48
C ARG A 33 2.99 9.81 6.52
N ARG A 34 1.89 10.54 6.74
CA ARG A 34 0.66 10.39 5.95
C ARG A 34 0.88 10.37 4.42
N PRO A 35 1.68 11.28 3.81
CA PRO A 35 1.88 11.29 2.37
C PRO A 35 2.63 10.06 1.83
N ALA A 36 3.40 9.37 2.68
CA ALA A 36 4.19 8.21 2.29
C ALA A 36 3.39 6.90 2.29
N ARG A 37 2.22 6.86 2.95
CA ARG A 37 1.48 5.61 3.20
C ARG A 37 0.99 4.95 1.91
N LEU A 38 0.33 5.69 1.03
CA LEU A 38 -0.16 5.16 -0.25
C LEU A 38 0.96 4.80 -1.24
N PRO A 39 2.01 5.62 -1.43
CA PRO A 39 3.16 5.22 -2.23
C PRO A 39 3.83 3.93 -1.73
N VAL A 40 4.00 3.79 -0.41
CA VAL A 40 4.57 2.58 0.20
C VAL A 40 3.65 1.38 0.02
N LEU A 41 2.33 1.56 0.21
CA LEU A 41 1.35 0.51 -0.04
C LEU A 41 1.40 0.03 -1.50
N ALA A 42 1.48 0.95 -2.46
CA ALA A 42 1.59 0.63 -3.88
C ALA A 42 2.88 -0.14 -4.20
N ALA A 43 4.00 0.28 -3.60
CA ALA A 43 5.27 -0.42 -3.74
C ALA A 43 5.22 -1.83 -3.17
N LEU A 44 4.69 -2.00 -1.96
CA LEU A 44 4.52 -3.31 -1.32
C LEU A 44 3.58 -4.22 -2.13
N TYR A 45 2.46 -3.69 -2.63
CA TYR A 45 1.53 -4.47 -3.46
C TYR A 45 2.23 -5.03 -4.71
N LYS A 46 2.98 -4.17 -5.43
CA LYS A 46 3.73 -4.58 -6.63
C LYS A 46 4.87 -5.56 -6.30
N GLY A 47 5.59 -5.32 -5.20
CA GLY A 47 6.73 -6.14 -4.80
C GLY A 47 6.34 -7.53 -4.30
N LEU A 48 5.32 -7.59 -3.44
CA LEU A 48 4.86 -8.84 -2.84
C LEU A 48 3.94 -9.64 -3.77
N ASN A 49 3.37 -8.98 -4.79
CA ASN A 49 2.46 -9.57 -5.77
C ASN A 49 1.33 -10.41 -5.13
N ARG A 50 0.73 -9.87 -4.06
CA ARG A 50 -0.33 -10.53 -3.29
C ARG A 50 -1.42 -9.53 -2.87
N PRO A 51 -2.68 -9.97 -2.67
CA PRO A 51 -3.74 -9.10 -2.17
C PRO A 51 -3.36 -8.49 -0.82
N LEU A 52 -3.64 -7.20 -0.64
CA LEU A 52 -3.41 -6.48 0.62
C LEU A 52 -4.74 -5.95 1.15
N VAL A 53 -4.88 -6.00 2.47
CA VAL A 53 -6.01 -5.39 3.19
C VAL A 53 -5.52 -4.13 3.87
N LEU A 54 -6.11 -2.99 3.50
CA LEU A 54 -5.87 -1.71 4.16
C LEU A 54 -6.95 -1.47 5.21
N LEU A 55 -6.57 -1.47 6.47
CA LEU A 55 -7.47 -1.20 7.59
C LEU A 55 -7.47 0.30 7.90
N THR A 56 -8.67 0.87 8.07
CA THR A 56 -8.89 2.28 8.41
C THR A 56 -9.90 2.37 9.54
N GLU A 57 -9.87 3.46 10.29
CA GLU A 57 -10.74 3.64 11.47
C GLU A 57 -12.18 4.01 11.08
N ARG A 58 -12.38 4.60 9.89
CA ARG A 58 -13.68 5.09 9.43
C ARG A 58 -13.93 4.76 7.96
N ALA A 59 -15.19 4.53 7.60
CA ALA A 59 -15.60 4.19 6.24
C ALA A 59 -15.41 5.34 5.24
N ASP A 60 -15.63 6.58 5.65
CA ASP A 60 -15.40 7.77 4.81
C ASP A 60 -13.90 7.91 4.45
N GLN A 61 -13.02 7.64 5.40
CA GLN A 61 -11.58 7.60 5.14
C GLN A 61 -11.19 6.50 4.15
N ALA A 62 -11.83 5.32 4.22
CA ALA A 62 -11.56 4.24 3.29
C ALA A 62 -11.89 4.63 1.85
N LEU A 63 -13.01 5.32 1.63
CA LEU A 63 -13.41 5.83 0.31
C LEU A 63 -12.39 6.81 -0.27
N VAL A 64 -11.94 7.79 0.53
CA VAL A 64 -10.93 8.76 0.12
C VAL A 64 -9.61 8.07 -0.24
N LEU A 65 -9.15 7.14 0.61
CA LEU A 65 -7.90 6.41 0.36
C LEU A 65 -8.00 5.49 -0.86
N ALA A 66 -9.18 4.92 -1.14
CA ALA A 66 -9.40 4.08 -2.32
C ALA A 66 -9.36 4.91 -3.62
N ASP A 67 -9.87 6.13 -3.60
CA ASP A 67 -9.78 7.07 -4.73
C ASP A 67 -8.32 7.52 -4.95
N GLU A 68 -7.66 8.00 -3.89
CA GLU A 68 -6.24 8.40 -3.95
C GLU A 68 -5.33 7.26 -4.39
N LEU A 69 -5.57 6.03 -3.93
CA LEU A 69 -4.80 4.85 -4.33
C LEU A 69 -4.95 4.55 -5.82
N GLY A 70 -6.09 4.90 -6.44
CA GLY A 70 -6.29 4.79 -7.88
C GLY A 70 -5.27 5.58 -8.70
N MET A 71 -4.72 6.66 -8.15
CA MET A 71 -3.66 7.42 -8.80
C MET A 71 -2.31 6.68 -8.82
N TRP A 72 -2.06 5.82 -7.82
CA TRP A 72 -0.83 5.04 -7.67
C TRP A 72 -0.91 3.66 -8.34
N LEU A 73 -2.11 3.07 -8.36
CA LEU A 73 -2.41 1.74 -8.87
C LEU A 73 -3.70 1.77 -9.72
N PRO A 74 -3.67 2.41 -10.91
CA PRO A 74 -4.87 2.63 -11.72
C PRO A 74 -5.56 1.32 -12.13
N ASP A 75 -4.78 0.30 -12.47
CA ASP A 75 -5.27 -0.97 -13.03
C ASP A 75 -5.57 -2.03 -11.96
N VAL A 76 -5.39 -1.70 -10.68
CA VAL A 76 -5.57 -2.66 -9.59
C VAL A 76 -6.97 -2.55 -9.00
N PRO A 77 -7.74 -3.66 -8.93
CA PRO A 77 -9.04 -3.67 -8.28
C PRO A 77 -8.95 -3.25 -6.81
N ARG A 78 -9.84 -2.35 -6.39
CA ARG A 78 -9.94 -1.87 -5.01
C ARG A 78 -11.34 -2.25 -4.50
N LEU A 79 -11.38 -3.19 -3.55
CA LEU A 79 -12.63 -3.68 -2.96
C LEU A 79 -12.84 -3.01 -1.61
N LEU A 80 -14.06 -2.49 -1.39
CA LEU A 80 -14.46 -1.91 -0.11
C LEU A 80 -15.31 -2.91 0.65
N PHE A 81 -15.04 -3.02 1.95
CA PHE A 81 -15.77 -3.88 2.88
C PHE A 81 -16.41 -2.98 3.94
N PRO A 82 -17.62 -2.42 3.68
CA PRO A 82 -18.34 -1.62 4.66
C PRO A 82 -18.83 -2.47 5.83
N GLU A 83 -19.31 -1.82 6.89
CA GLU A 83 -19.99 -2.51 8.00
C GLU A 83 -21.17 -3.36 7.47
N PRO A 84 -21.37 -4.57 8.03
CA PRO A 84 -22.39 -5.53 7.56
C PRO A 84 -23.82 -5.10 7.86
#